data_AF-I9CAQ4-F1
#
_entry.id   AF-I9CAQ4-F1
#
_cell.length_a   1.000
_cell.length_b   1.000
_cell.length_c   1.000
_cell.angle_alpha   90.00
_cell.angle_beta   90.00
_cell.angle_gamma   90.00
#
_symmetry.space_group_name_H-M   'P 1'
#
loop_
_entity.id
_entity.type
_entity.pdbx_description
1 polymer ?
#
loop_
_entity_poly.entity_id
_entity_poly.type
_entity_poly.pdbx_seq_one_letter_code
_entity_poly.pdbx_strand_id
1 'polypeptide(L)'
;MREALVLLPQAQGRSLADAPAIERMLDAGAALSAMLAIVGPGARFMLSCGEEQACMATVLATDGPEEVTGDGRTPALALLAAHVSACLAGLERCVALDETSSAPLSARLH
;
A
#
# COMPACT_ATOMS: atom_id res chain seq x y z
N MET A 1 -0.60 25.10 0.94
CA MET A 1 -0.83 23.64 1.03
C MET A 1 -1.92 23.26 0.01
N ARG A 2 -1.61 22.42 -0.98
CA ARG A 2 -2.60 21.82 -1.88
C ARG A 2 -2.70 20.34 -1.50
N GLU A 3 -3.72 19.99 -0.74
CA GLU A 3 -4.04 18.59 -0.45
C GLU A 3 -4.80 18.02 -1.65
N ALA A 4 -4.32 16.91 -2.21
CA ALA A 4 -4.96 16.23 -3.32
C ALA A 4 -5.47 14.87 -2.84
N LEU A 5 -6.79 14.76 -2.67
CA LEU A 5 -7.47 13.51 -2.35
C LEU A 5 -7.81 12.80 -3.66
N VAL A 6 -7.07 11.74 -4.01
CA VAL A 6 -7.38 10.90 -5.17
C VAL A 6 -8.12 9.66 -4.69
N LEU A 7 -9.44 9.66 -4.84
CA LEU A 7 -10.31 8.51 -4.57
C LEU A 7 -10.56 7.75 -5.88
N LEU A 8 -9.90 6.61 -6.08
CA LEU A 8 -10.18 5.71 -7.20
C LEU A 8 -11.24 4.65 -6.79
N PRO A 9 -12.21 4.35 -7.67
CA PRO A 9 -13.26 3.37 -7.38
C PRO A 9 -12.73 1.94 -7.33
N GLN A 10 -13.23 1.19 -6.34
CA GLN A 10 -12.88 -0.21 -6.03
C GLN A 10 -13.23 -1.14 -7.20
N ALA A 11 -12.25 -1.54 -7.99
CA ALA A 11 -12.37 -2.73 -8.84
C ALA A 11 -11.81 -3.93 -8.05
N GLN A 12 -12.69 -4.77 -7.53
CA GLN A 12 -12.32 -6.07 -6.97
C GLN A 12 -11.79 -6.95 -8.11
N GLY A 13 -10.48 -7.08 -8.16
CA GLY A 13 -9.78 -8.00 -9.04
C GLY A 13 -8.30 -7.92 -8.74
N ARG A 14 -7.69 -9.04 -8.35
CA ARG A 14 -6.23 -9.22 -8.32
C ARG A 14 -5.67 -8.82 -9.68
N SER A 15 -5.27 -7.57 -9.83
CA SER A 15 -4.43 -7.18 -10.96
C SER A 15 -3.04 -7.64 -10.60
N LEU A 16 -2.66 -8.84 -11.04
CA LEU A 16 -1.24 -9.18 -11.23
C LEU A 16 -0.69 -8.05 -12.09
N ALA A 17 0.05 -7.15 -11.47
CA ALA A 17 0.52 -5.96 -12.14
C ALA A 17 1.32 -6.38 -13.37
N ASP A 18 0.96 -5.88 -14.55
CA ASP A 18 1.60 -6.21 -15.81
C ASP A 18 3.05 -5.67 -15.78
N ALA A 19 3.99 -6.53 -15.38
CA ALA A 19 5.39 -6.15 -15.18
C ALA A 19 6.01 -5.49 -16.42
N PRO A 20 5.83 -6.01 -17.65
CA PRO A 20 6.22 -5.31 -18.87
C PRO A 20 5.61 -3.91 -19.06
N ALA A 21 4.39 -3.66 -18.58
CA ALA A 21 3.81 -2.32 -18.62
C ALA A 21 4.44 -1.40 -17.56
N ILE A 22 4.71 -1.92 -16.36
CA ILE A 22 5.41 -1.21 -15.29
C ILE A 22 6.82 -0.80 -15.74
N GLU A 23 7.59 -1.71 -16.30
CA GLU A 23 8.94 -1.42 -16.81
C GLU A 23 8.91 -0.30 -17.85
N ARG A 24 7.99 -0.37 -18.82
CA ARG A 24 7.80 0.71 -19.80
C ARG A 24 7.43 2.05 -19.17
N MET A 25 6.61 2.05 -18.12
CA MET A 25 6.29 3.28 -17.37
C MET A 25 7.53 3.85 -16.67
N LEU A 26 8.35 3.00 -16.06
CA LEU A 26 9.59 3.41 -15.40
C LEU A 26 10.62 3.95 -16.40
N ASP A 27 10.82 3.27 -17.53
CA ASP A 27 11.72 3.70 -18.61
C ASP A 27 11.29 5.05 -19.20
N ALA A 28 9.98 5.32 -19.26
CA ALA A 28 9.43 6.60 -19.68
C ALA A 28 9.50 7.70 -18.60
N GLY A 29 10.05 7.41 -17.41
CA GLY A 29 10.10 8.35 -16.29
C GLY A 29 8.76 8.54 -15.55
N ALA A 30 7.75 7.72 -15.85
CA ALA A 30 6.41 7.78 -15.27
C ALA A 30 6.30 7.00 -13.95
N ALA A 31 7.23 7.22 -13.01
CA ALA A 31 7.34 6.45 -11.76
C ALA A 31 6.05 6.47 -10.90
N LEU A 32 5.34 7.60 -10.84
CA LEU A 32 4.07 7.66 -10.12
C LEU A 32 2.98 6.80 -10.80
N SER A 33 2.94 6.78 -12.14
CA SER A 33 1.98 5.94 -12.88
C SER A 33 2.27 4.46 -12.67
N ALA A 34 3.56 4.08 -12.69
CA ALA A 34 4.00 2.74 -12.35
C ALA A 34 3.53 2.34 -10.94
N MET A 35 3.69 3.23 -9.95
CA MET A 35 3.22 2.96 -8.60
C MET A 35 1.71 2.83 -8.48
N LEU A 36 0.93 3.67 -9.17
CA LEU A 36 -0.53 3.54 -9.20
C LEU A 36 -0.96 2.19 -9.81
N ALA A 37 -0.24 1.70 -10.82
CA ALA A 37 -0.48 0.39 -11.41
C ALA A 37 -0.13 -0.77 -10.46
N ILE A 38 0.94 -0.64 -9.67
CA ILE A 38 1.35 -1.63 -8.65
C ILE A 38 0.33 -1.68 -7.51
N VAL A 39 0.00 -0.51 -6.97
CA VAL A 39 -0.91 -0.33 -5.83
C VAL A 39 -2.34 -0.78 -6.20
N GLY A 40 -2.70 -0.61 -7.47
CA GLY A 40 -3.94 -1.12 -8.04
C GLY A 40 -5.14 -0.20 -7.80
N PRO A 41 -6.23 -0.40 -8.57
CA PRO A 41 -7.41 0.49 -8.57
C PRO A 41 -8.22 0.46 -7.26
N GLY A 42 -8.03 -0.59 -6.43
CA GLY A 42 -8.73 -0.76 -5.16
C GLY A 42 -8.02 -0.15 -3.95
N ALA A 43 -6.84 0.43 -4.10
CA ALA A 43 -6.16 1.04 -2.98
C ALA A 43 -6.65 2.47 -2.74
N ARG A 44 -6.70 2.84 -1.46
CA ARG A 44 -7.00 4.21 -1.04
C ARG A 44 -5.74 4.79 -0.41
N PHE A 45 -5.35 5.96 -0.87
CA PHE A 45 -4.20 6.65 -0.33
C PHE A 45 -4.37 8.17 -0.38
N MET A 46 -3.65 8.84 0.48
CA MET A 46 -3.46 10.29 0.47
C MET A 46 -2.02 10.59 0.11
N LEU A 47 -1.80 11.65 -0.67
CA LEU A 47 -0.47 12.16 -0.99
C LEU A 47 -0.39 13.63 -0.61
N SER A 48 0.68 13.97 0.11
CA SER A 48 1.04 15.34 0.47
C SER A 48 2.46 15.62 0.01
N CYS A 49 2.68 16.74 -0.68
CA CYS A 49 3.99 17.15 -1.18
C CYS A 49 4.32 18.53 -0.62
N GLY A 50 5.39 18.61 0.17
CA GLY A 50 5.91 19.86 0.72
C GLY A 50 6.92 20.54 -0.20
N GLU A 51 7.21 21.81 0.08
CA GLU A 51 8.18 22.61 -0.70
C GLU A 51 9.64 22.14 -0.51
N GLU A 52 9.95 21.41 0.58
CA GLU A 52 11.30 20.94 0.91
C GLU A 52 11.66 19.55 0.35
N GLN A 53 11.18 19.20 -0.84
CA GLN A 53 11.46 17.90 -1.48
C GLN A 53 11.04 16.67 -0.65
N ALA A 54 10.15 16.84 0.33
CA ALA A 54 9.58 15.77 1.11
C ALA A 54 8.13 15.52 0.67
N CYS A 55 7.86 14.31 0.20
CA CYS A 55 6.53 13.81 -0.07
C CYS A 55 6.16 12.82 1.02
N MET A 56 4.90 12.81 1.41
CA MET A 56 4.34 11.88 2.37
C MET A 56 3.12 11.21 1.73
N ALA A 57 3.00 9.90 1.92
CA ALA A 57 1.87 9.12 1.48
C ALA A 57 1.28 8.38 2.67
N THR A 58 -0.04 8.31 2.74
CA THR A 58 -0.76 7.48 3.70
C THR A 58 -1.61 6.49 2.93
N VAL A 59 -1.44 5.19 3.15
CA VAL A 59 -2.20 4.12 2.50
C VAL A 59 -3.13 3.48 3.54
N LEU A 60 -4.38 3.29 3.16
CA LEU A 60 -5.34 2.51 3.95
C LEU A 60 -5.15 1.02 3.62
N ALA A 61 -4.86 0.22 4.64
CA ALA A 61 -4.73 -1.23 4.48
C ALA A 61 -6.05 -1.86 3.99
N THR A 62 -5.95 -2.89 3.14
CA THR A 62 -7.13 -3.60 2.62
C THR A 62 -7.87 -4.40 3.69
N ASP A 63 -7.20 -4.78 4.77
CA ASP A 63 -7.69 -5.73 5.76
C ASP A 63 -8.01 -5.10 7.13
N GLY A 64 -8.13 -3.77 7.20
CA GLY A 64 -8.47 -3.09 8.45
C GLY A 64 -8.48 -1.56 8.34
N PRO A 65 -8.90 -0.85 9.40
CA PRO A 65 -8.91 0.61 9.44
C PRO A 65 -7.51 1.23 9.60
N GLU A 66 -6.45 0.42 9.45
CA GLU A 66 -5.09 0.85 9.74
C GLU A 66 -4.55 1.70 8.58
N GLU A 67 -4.08 2.88 8.93
CA GLU A 67 -3.42 3.82 8.05
C GLU A 67 -1.91 3.69 8.21
N VAL A 68 -1.22 3.45 7.10
CA VAL A 68 0.23 3.33 7.07
C VAL A 68 0.80 4.51 6.33
N THR A 69 1.68 5.25 6.99
CA THR A 69 2.31 6.45 6.42
C THR A 69 3.76 6.17 6.06
N GLY A 70 4.19 6.68 4.91
CA GLY A 70 5.57 6.61 4.44
C GLY A 70 5.98 7.92 3.78
N ASP A 71 7.24 8.29 3.91
CA ASP A 71 7.84 9.47 3.29
C ASP A 71 8.80 9.10 2.15
N GLY A 72 9.10 10.09 1.31
CA GLY A 72 10.05 9.93 0.22
C GLY A 72 10.33 11.23 -0.52
N ARG A 73 11.43 11.25 -1.27
CA ARG A 73 11.83 12.44 -2.06
C ARG A 73 10.92 12.76 -3.23
N THR A 74 10.09 11.80 -3.64
CA THR A 74 9.12 11.96 -4.73
C THR A 74 7.79 11.34 -4.30
N PRO A 75 6.66 11.74 -4.91
CA PRO A 75 5.36 11.15 -4.60
C PRO A 75 5.35 9.64 -4.83
N ALA A 76 6.06 9.16 -5.85
CA ALA A 76 6.18 7.73 -6.15
C ALA A 76 6.92 6.98 -5.04
N LEU A 77 8.02 7.54 -4.52
CA LEU A 77 8.78 6.92 -3.43
C LEU A 77 8.01 6.92 -2.11
N ALA A 78 7.33 8.03 -1.79
CA ALA A 78 6.49 8.10 -0.60
C ALA A 78 5.36 7.05 -0.66
N LEU A 79 4.70 6.93 -1.82
CA LEU A 79 3.63 5.94 -2.03
C LEU A 79 4.17 4.50 -1.95
N LEU A 80 5.34 4.24 -2.53
CA LEU A 80 6.00 2.94 -2.43
C LEU A 80 6.32 2.58 -0.98
N ALA A 81 6.89 3.51 -0.20
CA ALA A 81 7.23 3.30 1.20
C ALA A 81 6.00 2.98 2.04
N ALA A 82 4.92 3.74 1.87
CA ALA A 82 3.65 3.50 2.57
C ALA A 82 3.02 2.15 2.15
N HIS A 83 3.01 1.84 0.85
CA HIS A 83 2.42 0.61 0.33
C HIS A 83 3.17 -0.65 0.78
N VAL A 84 4.50 -0.67 0.70
CA VAL A 84 5.31 -1.80 1.18
C VAL A 84 5.10 -2.02 2.67
N SER A 85 5.11 -0.94 3.46
CA SER A 85 4.83 -1.01 4.90
C SER A 85 3.44 -1.58 5.19
N ALA A 86 2.42 -1.18 4.41
CA ALA A 86 1.06 -1.74 4.53
C ALA A 86 1.00 -3.23 4.17
N CYS A 87 1.71 -3.66 3.13
CA CYS A 87 1.81 -5.07 2.76
C CYS A 87 2.50 -5.89 3.86
N LEU A 88 3.59 -5.39 4.43
CA LEU A 88 4.31 -6.06 5.52
C LEU A 88 3.43 -6.20 6.76
N ALA A 89 2.75 -5.11 7.18
CA ALA A 89 1.81 -5.15 8.29
C ALA A 89 0.66 -6.15 8.04
N GLY A 90 0.17 -6.23 6.80
CA GLY A 90 -0.81 -7.24 6.38
C GLY A 90 -0.29 -8.67 6.53
N LEU A 91 0.93 -8.94 6.06
CA LEU A 91 1.56 -10.26 6.18
C LEU A 91 1.78 -10.67 7.64
N GLU A 92 2.26 -9.75 8.47
CA GLU A 92 2.45 -9.97 9.92
C GLU A 92 1.13 -10.36 10.60
N ARG A 93 0.02 -9.70 10.24
CA ARG A 93 -1.32 -10.09 10.73
C ARG A 93 -1.76 -11.45 10.24
N CYS A 94 -1.56 -11.78 8.97
CA CYS A 94 -1.89 -13.10 8.44
C CYS A 94 -1.15 -14.21 9.18
N VAL A 95 0.15 -14.00 9.47
CA VAL A 95 0.96 -14.95 10.26
C VAL A 95 0.44 -15.06 11.69
N ALA A 96 0.14 -13.94 12.36
CA ALA A 96 -0.38 -13.97 13.73
C ALA A 96 -1.74 -14.69 13.87
N LEU A 97 -2.60 -14.60 12.86
CA LEU A 97 -3.88 -15.31 12.83
C LEU A 97 -3.71 -16.83 12.63
N ASP A 98 -2.72 -17.25 11.86
CA ASP A 98 -2.41 -18.68 11.66
C ASP A 98 -1.89 -19.31 12.97
N GLU A 99 -0.97 -18.63 13.65
CA GLU A 99 -0.40 -19.06 14.94
C GLU A 99 -1.46 -19.16 16.06
N THR A 100 -2.41 -18.22 16.12
CA THR A 100 -3.51 -18.25 17.10
C THR A 100 -4.55 -19.33 16.79
N SER A 101 -4.73 -19.71 15.52
CA SER A 101 -5.57 -20.84 15.11
C SER A 101 -4.94 -22.19 15.44
N SER A 102 -3.60 -22.27 15.55
CA SER A 102 -2.87 -23.52 15.83
C SER A 102 -2.76 -23.87 17.32
N ALA A 103 -3.31 -23.07 18.23
CA ALA A 103 -3.32 -23.41 19.66
C ALA A 103 -4.24 -24.64 19.90
N PRO A 104 -3.72 -25.74 20.49
CA PRO A 104 -4.50 -26.96 20.65
C PRO A 104 -5.70 -26.72 21.59
N LEU A 105 -6.88 -27.21 21.17
CA LEU A 105 -8.15 -27.19 21.90
C LEU A 105 -8.06 -27.74 23.34
N SER A 106 -6.98 -28.46 23.67
CA SER A 106 -6.71 -29.02 25.00
C SER A 106 -6.45 -27.98 26.09
N ALA A 107 -6.26 -26.70 25.76
CA ALA A 107 -6.06 -25.62 26.75
C ALA A 107 -7.35 -24.88 27.15
N ARG A 108 -8.52 -25.20 26.57
CA ARG A 108 -9.80 -24.49 26.83
C ARG A 108 -10.76 -25.21 27.79
N LEU A 109 -10.34 -26.32 28.39
CA LEU A 109 -11.13 -27.05 29.39
C LEU A 109 -10.32 -27.21 30.67
N HIS A 110 -10.33 -26.19 31.53
CA HIS A 110 -10.12 -26.32 32.97
C HIS A 110 -10.89 -25.22 33.70
#